data_AF-W6MHT6-F1
#
_entry.id   AF-W6MHT6-F1
#
_cell.length_a   1.000
_cell.length_b   1.000
_cell.length_c   1.000
_cell.angle_alpha   90.00
_cell.angle_beta   90.00
_cell.angle_gamma   90.00
#
_symmetry.space_group_name_H-M   'P 1'
#
loop_
_entity.id
_entity.type
_entity.pdbx_description
1 polymer ?
#
loop_
_entity_poly.entity_id
_entity_poly.type
_entity_poly.pdbx_seq_one_letter_code
_entity_poly.pdbx_strand_id
1 'polypeptide(L)'
;MSMFKSLQSMPGVITLFHSPNVKASSDVLKVLQKATTSLESSPKSQGFLSKIFGGNSSKGVKPASRYQLDVASTFPTPDQFLFIKGTISTHPDCKAAFKSAFPKWGETLERARDVENLPTQSAVEKQTAGKTLDELVALKLFNPPLVVDWDNQLIASDVEGLTKVLEHYKKSEDI
;
A
#
# COMPACT_ATOMS: atom_id res chain seq x y z
N MET A 1 24.09 11.09 -23.57
CA MET A 1 23.47 10.06 -22.70
C MET A 1 22.50 10.78 -21.77
N SER A 2 21.21 10.47 -21.87
CA SER A 2 20.13 11.24 -21.23
C SER A 2 20.01 10.87 -19.75
N MET A 3 20.20 11.85 -18.87
CA MET A 3 20.00 11.71 -17.41
C MET A 3 18.51 11.61 -17.01
N PHE A 4 17.57 11.66 -17.97
CA PHE A 4 16.14 11.51 -17.72
C PHE A 4 15.66 10.05 -17.67
N LYS A 5 16.50 9.08 -18.05
CA LYS A 5 16.16 7.65 -17.93
C LYS A 5 16.28 7.10 -16.49
N SER A 6 16.90 7.85 -15.59
CA SER A 6 17.17 7.43 -14.21
C SER A 6 15.95 7.53 -13.29
N LEU A 7 15.00 8.43 -13.57
CA LEU A 7 13.74 8.58 -12.81
C LEU A 7 12.67 7.57 -13.23
N GLN A 8 12.82 6.93 -14.40
CA GLN A 8 11.85 5.99 -14.96
C GLN A 8 11.88 4.58 -14.33
N SER A 9 12.71 4.37 -13.30
CA SER A 9 12.89 3.04 -12.69
C SER A 9 12.80 3.04 -11.17
N MET A 10 12.28 4.11 -10.57
CA MET A 10 11.99 4.07 -9.13
C MET A 10 10.78 3.17 -8.90
N PRO A 11 10.90 2.14 -8.04
CA PRO A 11 9.77 1.30 -7.69
C PRO A 11 8.75 2.14 -6.94
N GLY A 12 7.47 1.92 -7.20
CA GLY A 12 6.42 2.62 -6.45
C GLY A 12 6.47 2.27 -4.97
N VAL A 13 5.87 3.06 -4.10
CA VAL A 13 5.84 2.81 -2.66
C VAL A 13 4.44 2.43 -2.23
N ILE A 14 4.32 1.24 -1.63
CA ILE A 14 3.09 0.80 -0.97
C ILE A 14 3.35 0.76 0.53
N THR A 15 2.65 1.59 1.29
CA THR A 15 2.66 1.53 2.75
C THR A 15 1.46 0.73 3.26
N LEU A 16 1.72 -0.24 4.13
CA LEU A 16 0.71 -0.95 4.90
C LEU A 16 0.73 -0.46 6.35
N PHE A 17 -0.34 0.18 6.77
CA PHE A 17 -0.63 0.44 8.18
C PHE A 17 -1.21 -0.82 8.82
N HIS A 18 -0.37 -1.52 9.57
CA HIS A 18 -0.55 -2.87 10.08
C HIS A 18 -0.80 -2.88 11.60
N SER A 19 -1.73 -3.73 12.04
CA SER A 19 -1.75 -4.23 13.42
C SER A 19 -1.65 -5.76 13.42
N PRO A 20 -0.75 -6.35 14.24
CA PRO A 20 -0.64 -7.80 14.38
C PRO A 20 -1.84 -8.41 15.13
N ASN A 21 -2.58 -7.59 15.88
CA ASN A 21 -3.74 -8.02 16.65
C ASN A 21 -4.98 -8.23 15.76
N VAL A 22 -4.96 -7.75 14.52
CA VAL A 22 -6.09 -7.84 13.59
C VAL A 22 -5.80 -8.86 12.49
N LYS A 23 -6.58 -9.95 12.47
CA LYS A 23 -6.41 -11.05 11.50
C LYS A 23 -6.41 -10.56 10.04
N ALA A 24 -7.35 -9.68 9.69
CA ALA A 24 -7.44 -9.12 8.33
C ALA A 24 -6.15 -8.40 7.92
N SER A 25 -5.51 -7.71 8.85
CA SER A 25 -4.27 -7.00 8.65
C SER A 25 -3.07 -7.95 8.44
N SER A 26 -3.02 -9.07 9.15
CA SER A 26 -2.04 -10.13 8.88
C SER A 26 -2.26 -10.83 7.54
N ASP A 27 -3.51 -11.03 7.12
CA ASP A 27 -3.83 -11.65 5.83
C ASP A 27 -3.40 -10.76 4.66
N VAL A 28 -3.69 -9.45 4.73
CA VAL A 28 -3.23 -8.46 3.75
C VAL A 28 -1.70 -8.41 3.67
N LEU A 29 -0.99 -8.41 4.82
CA LEU A 29 0.46 -8.44 4.85
C LEU A 29 1.04 -9.67 4.14
N LYS A 30 0.47 -10.86 4.37
CA LYS A 30 0.90 -12.10 3.70
C LYS A 30 0.73 -12.02 2.19
N VAL A 31 -0.37 -11.44 1.71
CA VAL A 31 -0.61 -11.26 0.27
C VAL A 31 0.41 -10.29 -0.33
N LEU A 32 0.68 -9.16 0.34
CA LEU A 32 1.69 -8.19 -0.09
C LEU A 32 3.10 -8.79 -0.14
N GLN A 33 3.48 -9.54 0.90
CA GLN A 33 4.77 -10.24 0.96
C GLN A 33 4.86 -11.34 -0.11
N LYS A 34 3.79 -12.10 -0.34
CA LYS A 34 3.77 -13.11 -1.40
C LYS A 34 3.90 -12.46 -2.78
N ALA A 35 3.25 -11.33 -3.00
CA ALA A 35 3.34 -10.59 -4.25
C ALA A 35 4.75 -10.03 -4.49
N THR A 36 5.45 -9.57 -3.46
CA THR A 36 6.86 -9.14 -3.58
C THR A 36 7.81 -10.32 -3.83
N THR A 37 7.65 -11.45 -3.12
CA THR A 37 8.51 -12.64 -3.27
C THR A 37 8.23 -13.42 -4.56
N SER A 38 6.98 -13.51 -5.01
CA SER A 38 6.61 -14.23 -6.24
C SER A 38 7.22 -13.57 -7.50
N LEU A 39 7.55 -12.29 -7.43
CA LEU A 39 8.25 -11.58 -8.50
C LEU A 39 9.74 -11.93 -8.57
N GLU A 40 10.34 -12.46 -7.50
CA GLU A 40 11.72 -12.93 -7.51
C GLU A 40 11.88 -14.30 -8.21
N SER A 41 10.79 -15.00 -8.50
CA SER A 41 10.82 -16.35 -9.07
C SER A 41 9.89 -16.50 -10.28
N SER A 42 10.30 -15.97 -11.43
CA SER A 42 9.93 -16.61 -12.71
C SER A 42 11.05 -17.59 -13.10
N PRO A 43 10.91 -18.90 -12.85
CA PRO A 43 11.80 -19.87 -13.46
C PRO A 43 11.37 -19.97 -14.92
N LYS A 44 11.95 -19.14 -15.79
CA LYS A 44 12.01 -19.50 -17.22
C LYS A 44 12.62 -20.89 -17.28
N SER A 45 11.88 -21.86 -17.82
CA SER A 45 12.26 -23.27 -17.93
C SER A 45 13.71 -23.39 -18.43
N GLN A 46 14.64 -23.55 -17.50
CA GLN A 46 16.04 -23.76 -17.82
C GLN A 46 16.15 -25.22 -18.22
N GLY A 47 16.20 -25.44 -19.54
CA GLY A 47 16.36 -26.75 -20.14
C GLY A 47 17.54 -27.51 -19.52
N PHE A 48 17.41 -28.83 -19.52
CA PHE A 48 18.30 -29.85 -18.96
C PHE A 48 19.81 -29.72 -19.27
N LEU A 49 20.24 -28.75 -20.08
CA LEU A 49 21.62 -28.52 -20.47
C LEU A 49 22.41 -27.58 -19.52
N SER A 50 21.78 -26.91 -18.56
CA SER A 50 22.49 -25.97 -17.66
C SER A 50 23.31 -26.63 -16.54
N LYS A 51 23.25 -27.97 -16.37
CA LYS A 51 24.00 -28.69 -15.32
C LYS A 51 25.42 -29.14 -15.72
N ILE A 52 25.86 -28.92 -16.96
CA ILE A 52 27.12 -29.52 -17.45
C ILE A 52 28.25 -28.49 -17.67
N PHE A 53 27.98 -27.18 -17.79
CA PHE A 53 29.04 -26.19 -17.92
C PHE A 53 29.16 -25.32 -16.66
N GLY A 54 30.16 -25.66 -15.84
CA GLY A 54 30.61 -24.84 -14.72
C GLY A 54 31.07 -23.45 -15.19
N GLY A 55 30.72 -22.43 -14.42
CA GLY A 55 31.17 -21.07 -14.65
C GLY A 55 30.45 -20.06 -13.80
N ASN A 56 31.16 -19.53 -12.80
CA ASN A 56 30.98 -18.24 -12.14
C ASN A 56 29.56 -17.83 -11.77
N SER A 57 29.26 -17.98 -10.47
CA SER A 57 28.23 -17.27 -9.73
C SER A 57 28.41 -15.75 -9.87
N SER A 58 27.90 -15.22 -10.97
CA SER A 58 27.52 -13.83 -11.10
C SER A 58 26.46 -13.56 -10.03
N LYS A 59 26.75 -12.63 -9.13
CA LYS A 59 25.79 -12.07 -8.19
C LYS A 59 24.56 -11.67 -8.99
N GLY A 60 23.51 -12.49 -8.90
CA GLY A 60 22.25 -12.24 -9.57
C GLY A 60 21.75 -10.87 -9.16
N VAL A 61 21.66 -9.96 -10.12
CA VAL A 61 20.91 -8.72 -9.96
C VAL A 61 19.50 -9.17 -9.62
N LYS A 62 19.08 -8.95 -8.37
CA LYS A 62 17.72 -9.22 -7.94
C LYS A 62 16.78 -8.50 -8.91
N PRO A 63 15.74 -9.15 -9.45
CA PRO A 63 14.76 -8.43 -10.25
C PRO A 63 14.22 -7.28 -9.40
N ALA A 64 14.25 -6.08 -9.96
CA ALA A 64 13.76 -4.90 -9.26
C ALA A 64 12.29 -5.15 -8.89
N SER A 65 11.98 -5.17 -7.59
CA SER A 65 10.60 -5.23 -7.12
C SER A 65 9.84 -4.03 -7.69
N ARG A 66 8.68 -4.25 -8.32
CA ARG A 66 7.92 -3.15 -8.97
C ARG A 66 7.47 -2.07 -8.00
N TYR A 67 7.35 -2.45 -6.73
CA TYR A 67 7.10 -1.56 -5.63
C TYR A 67 7.95 -1.95 -4.42
N GLN A 68 8.22 -0.98 -3.56
CA GLN A 68 8.77 -1.15 -2.23
C GLN A 68 7.61 -1.25 -1.24
N LEU A 69 7.62 -2.31 -0.42
CA LEU A 69 6.66 -2.47 0.67
C LEU A 69 7.22 -1.81 1.93
N ASP A 70 6.50 -0.82 2.45
CA ASP A 70 6.71 -0.21 3.75
C ASP A 70 5.62 -0.69 4.73
N VAL A 71 6.02 -1.18 5.90
CA VAL A 71 5.07 -1.72 6.90
C VAL A 71 5.17 -0.87 8.14
N ALA A 72 4.11 -0.11 8.41
CA ALA A 72 4.02 0.79 9.56
C ALA A 72 3.09 0.19 10.61
N SER A 73 3.54 0.10 11.85
CA SER A 73 2.71 -0.29 13.01
C SER A 73 2.14 0.92 13.77
N THR A 74 2.10 2.07 13.12
CA THR A 74 1.66 3.35 13.67
C THR A 74 0.45 3.87 12.91
N PHE A 75 -0.25 4.84 13.49
CA PHE A 75 -1.28 5.59 12.76
C PHE A 75 -0.64 6.47 11.66
N PRO A 76 -1.33 6.72 10.52
CA PRO A 76 -0.83 7.63 9.48
C PRO A 76 -0.51 9.02 10.05
N THR A 77 0.60 9.62 9.62
CA THR A 77 0.91 11.00 10.00
C THR A 77 -0.18 11.96 9.50
N PRO A 78 -0.32 13.16 10.06
CA PRO A 78 -1.32 14.12 9.60
C PRO A 78 -1.19 14.45 8.11
N ASP A 79 0.03 14.52 7.57
CA ASP A 79 0.28 14.74 6.14
C ASP A 79 -0.11 13.54 5.29
N GLN A 80 0.21 12.32 5.75
CA GLN A 80 -0.24 11.07 5.12
C GLN A 80 -1.76 10.99 5.10
N PHE A 81 -2.44 11.41 6.17
CA PHE A 81 -3.90 11.47 6.22
C PHE A 81 -4.48 12.46 5.20
N LEU A 82 -3.87 13.63 5.00
CA LEU A 82 -4.30 14.59 3.99
C LEU A 82 -4.17 14.03 2.56
N PHE A 83 -3.10 13.28 2.29
CA PHE A 83 -2.96 12.58 1.02
C PHE A 83 -4.08 11.56 0.82
N ILE A 84 -4.32 10.70 1.82
CA ILE A 84 -5.39 9.69 1.80
C ILE A 84 -6.77 10.35 1.60
N LYS A 85 -6.99 11.50 2.22
CA LYS A 85 -8.17 12.33 2.02
C LYS A 85 -8.30 12.79 0.56
N GLY A 86 -7.21 13.24 -0.06
CA GLY A 86 -7.16 13.61 -1.46
C GLY A 86 -7.48 12.45 -2.41
N THR A 87 -6.98 11.25 -2.11
CA THR A 87 -7.23 10.03 -2.90
C THR A 87 -8.72 9.73 -3.07
N ILE A 88 -9.54 9.96 -2.05
CA ILE A 88 -10.99 9.72 -2.08
C ILE A 88 -11.68 10.64 -3.11
N SER A 89 -11.20 11.88 -3.25
CA SER A 89 -11.73 12.84 -4.22
C SER A 89 -11.42 12.43 -5.66
N THR A 90 -10.24 11.82 -5.88
CA THR A 90 -9.79 11.34 -7.20
C THR A 90 -10.44 10.01 -7.58
N HIS A 91 -10.53 9.07 -6.62
CA HIS A 91 -10.99 7.70 -6.85
C HIS A 91 -12.17 7.36 -5.92
N PRO A 92 -13.42 7.44 -6.40
CA PRO A 92 -14.60 7.09 -5.61
C PRO A 92 -14.58 5.68 -5.02
N ASP A 93 -13.91 4.75 -5.70
CA ASP A 93 -13.76 3.35 -5.26
C ASP A 93 -12.96 3.22 -3.94
N CYS A 94 -12.09 4.19 -3.67
CA CYS A 94 -11.31 4.25 -2.43
C CYS A 94 -12.16 4.61 -1.20
N LYS A 95 -13.39 5.10 -1.40
CA LYS A 95 -14.28 5.51 -0.31
C LYS A 95 -14.65 4.36 0.61
N ALA A 96 -14.88 3.16 0.06
CA ALA A 96 -15.19 1.98 0.87
C ALA A 96 -14.00 1.62 1.78
N ALA A 97 -12.78 1.66 1.21
CA ALA A 97 -11.56 1.42 1.97
C ALA A 97 -11.35 2.46 3.07
N PHE A 98 -11.57 3.75 2.76
CA PHE A 98 -11.50 4.81 3.76
C PHE A 98 -12.51 4.62 4.89
N LYS A 99 -13.77 4.29 4.57
CA LYS A 99 -14.79 4.04 5.59
C LYS A 99 -14.44 2.87 6.50
N SER A 100 -13.90 1.82 5.91
CA SER A 100 -13.47 0.64 6.67
C SER A 100 -12.29 0.97 7.59
N ALA A 101 -11.33 1.78 7.12
CA ALA A 101 -10.13 2.14 7.86
C ALA A 101 -10.33 3.26 8.89
N PHE A 102 -11.27 4.18 8.66
CA PHE A 102 -11.58 5.30 9.56
C PHE A 102 -13.08 5.37 9.84
N PRO A 103 -13.67 4.43 10.61
CA PRO A 103 -15.12 4.33 10.77
C PRO A 103 -15.77 5.65 11.22
N LYS A 104 -15.21 6.29 12.25
CA LYS A 104 -15.75 7.54 12.81
C LYS A 104 -15.82 8.69 11.80
N TRP A 105 -14.83 8.80 10.91
CA TRP A 105 -14.79 9.85 9.89
C TRP A 105 -15.44 9.41 8.57
N GLY A 106 -15.51 8.10 8.32
CA GLY A 106 -16.16 7.51 7.16
C GLY A 106 -17.68 7.56 7.23
N GLU A 107 -18.27 7.59 8.42
CA GLU A 107 -19.72 7.77 8.62
C GLU A 107 -20.24 9.05 7.98
N THR A 108 -19.47 10.14 8.01
CA THR A 108 -19.87 11.43 7.43
C THR A 108 -19.68 11.50 5.91
N LEU A 109 -19.02 10.50 5.32
CA LEU A 109 -18.62 10.48 3.92
C LEU A 109 -19.68 9.78 3.06
N GLU A 110 -20.76 10.46 2.66
CA GLU A 110 -21.79 9.89 1.79
C GLU A 110 -21.62 10.23 0.30
N ARG A 111 -20.98 11.35 -0.01
CA ARG A 111 -20.77 11.87 -1.36
C ARG A 111 -19.33 12.37 -1.48
N ALA A 112 -18.83 12.51 -2.70
CA ALA A 112 -17.47 13.00 -2.95
C ALA A 112 -17.22 14.39 -2.34
N ARG A 113 -18.23 15.27 -2.34
CA ARG A 113 -18.14 16.61 -1.70
C ARG A 113 -18.01 16.57 -0.18
N ASP A 114 -18.41 15.48 0.47
CA ASP A 114 -18.38 15.38 1.93
C ASP A 114 -16.94 15.20 2.45
N VAL A 115 -15.97 15.00 1.55
CA VAL A 115 -14.53 15.06 1.86
C VAL A 115 -14.16 16.38 2.54
N GLU A 116 -14.84 17.49 2.21
CA GLU A 116 -14.61 18.78 2.88
C GLU A 116 -14.93 18.74 4.38
N ASN A 117 -15.86 17.87 4.80
CA ASN A 117 -16.26 17.70 6.20
C ASN A 117 -15.29 16.80 6.99
N LEU A 118 -14.34 16.14 6.33
CA LEU A 118 -13.32 15.35 7.00
C LEU A 118 -12.36 16.24 7.79
N PRO A 119 -11.85 15.77 8.95
CA PRO A 119 -11.05 16.57 9.86
C PRO A 119 -9.84 17.21 9.17
N THR A 120 -9.50 18.42 9.62
CA THR A 120 -8.27 19.11 9.22
C THR A 120 -7.05 18.48 9.89
N GLN A 121 -5.87 18.78 9.38
CA GLN A 121 -4.59 18.30 9.92
C GLN A 121 -4.48 18.49 11.44
N SER A 122 -4.77 19.69 11.93
CA SER A 122 -4.72 20.01 13.36
C SER A 122 -5.77 19.26 14.18
N ALA A 123 -6.92 18.93 13.59
CA ALA A 123 -7.94 18.14 14.27
C ALA A 123 -7.52 16.67 14.38
N VAL A 124 -6.93 16.11 13.32
CA VAL A 124 -6.36 14.74 13.34
C VAL A 124 -5.27 14.66 14.40
N GLU A 125 -4.31 15.58 14.36
CA GLU A 125 -3.21 15.62 15.33
C GLU A 125 -3.72 15.70 16.78
N LYS A 126 -4.67 16.60 17.07
CA LYS A 126 -5.27 16.68 18.42
C LYS A 126 -5.99 15.39 18.83
N GLN A 127 -6.61 14.67 17.89
CA GLN A 127 -7.33 13.45 18.18
C GLN A 127 -6.42 12.23 18.33
N THR A 128 -5.23 12.25 17.75
CA THR A 128 -4.30 11.11 17.73
C THR A 128 -3.05 11.32 18.58
N ALA A 129 -2.75 12.56 18.98
CA ALA A 129 -1.59 12.90 19.80
C ALA A 129 -1.55 12.09 21.10
N GLY A 130 -0.41 11.41 21.32
CA GLY A 130 -0.14 10.62 22.52
C GLY A 130 -0.91 9.30 22.60
N LYS A 131 -1.70 8.92 21.59
CA LYS A 131 -2.46 7.67 21.59
C LYS A 131 -1.72 6.56 20.86
N THR A 132 -1.79 5.38 21.45
CA THR A 132 -1.32 4.14 20.85
C THR A 132 -2.28 3.67 19.75
N LEU A 133 -1.80 2.78 18.88
CA LEU A 133 -2.63 2.21 17.81
C LEU A 133 -3.86 1.50 18.38
N ASP A 134 -3.70 0.71 19.44
CA ASP A 134 -4.80 -0.04 20.06
C ASP A 134 -5.86 0.88 20.67
N GLU A 135 -5.47 2.02 21.26
CA GLU A 135 -6.41 3.04 21.73
C GLU A 135 -7.18 3.69 20.58
N LEU A 136 -6.54 3.93 19.44
CA LEU A 136 -7.20 4.46 18.25
C LEU A 136 -8.21 3.47 17.67
N VAL A 137 -7.90 2.17 17.72
CA VAL A 137 -8.84 1.10 17.37
C VAL A 137 -10.02 1.07 18.33
N ALA A 138 -9.77 1.12 19.64
CA ALA A 138 -10.82 1.16 20.65
C ALA A 138 -11.75 2.38 20.49
N LEU A 139 -11.20 3.52 20.08
CA LEU A 139 -11.96 4.75 19.80
C LEU A 139 -12.64 4.77 18.42
N LYS A 140 -12.50 3.70 17.62
CA LYS A 140 -12.97 3.61 16.22
C LYS A 140 -12.46 4.76 15.34
N LEU A 141 -11.32 5.35 15.72
CA LEU A 141 -10.63 6.37 14.93
C LEU A 141 -9.82 5.74 13.80
N PHE A 142 -9.34 4.51 14.02
CA PHE A 142 -8.61 3.76 13.02
C PHE A 142 -8.96 2.28 13.12
N ASN A 143 -9.04 1.58 12.00
CA ASN A 143 -9.30 0.15 11.95
C ASN A 143 -8.40 -0.48 10.89
N PRO A 144 -7.24 -1.05 11.28
CA PRO A 144 -6.32 -1.66 10.35
C PRO A 144 -6.92 -2.92 9.70
N PRO A 145 -6.49 -3.30 8.48
CA PRO A 145 -5.40 -2.70 7.73
C PRO A 145 -5.80 -1.48 6.90
N LEU A 146 -4.82 -0.65 6.59
CA LEU A 146 -4.91 0.34 5.51
C LEU A 146 -3.67 0.23 4.62
N VAL A 147 -3.89 -0.09 3.36
CA VAL A 147 -2.88 -0.06 2.31
C VAL A 147 -2.99 1.26 1.59
N VAL A 148 -1.86 1.92 1.36
CA VAL A 148 -1.76 3.17 0.60
C VAL A 148 -0.69 3.01 -0.47
N ASP A 149 -1.08 3.20 -1.72
CA ASP A 149 -0.19 3.32 -2.87
C ASP A 149 -0.01 4.81 -3.16
N TRP A 150 1.17 5.33 -2.87
CA TRP A 150 1.48 6.75 -2.97
C TRP A 150 1.63 7.22 -4.42
N ASP A 151 2.03 6.33 -5.31
CA ASP A 151 2.30 6.67 -6.71
C ASP A 151 1.03 6.64 -7.55
N ASN A 152 0.19 5.61 -7.36
CA ASN A 152 -1.07 5.48 -8.10
C ASN A 152 -2.25 6.18 -7.41
N GLN A 153 -2.03 6.77 -6.22
CA GLN A 153 -3.08 7.40 -5.41
C GLN A 153 -4.23 6.44 -5.13
N LEU A 154 -3.95 5.21 -4.70
CA LEU A 154 -4.96 4.21 -4.38
C LEU A 154 -4.87 3.78 -2.92
N ILE A 155 -6.01 3.41 -2.34
CA ILE A 155 -6.06 2.84 -1.00
C ILE A 155 -6.93 1.58 -0.95
N ALA A 156 -6.60 0.68 -0.03
CA ALA A 156 -7.38 -0.54 0.22
C ALA A 156 -7.40 -0.87 1.72
N SER A 157 -8.48 -1.50 2.19
CA SER A 157 -8.63 -1.95 3.58
C SER A 157 -8.80 -3.47 3.71
N ASP A 158 -8.73 -4.19 2.60
CA ASP A 158 -8.93 -5.64 2.53
C ASP A 158 -8.16 -6.25 1.36
N VAL A 159 -8.25 -7.57 1.23
CA VAL A 159 -7.55 -8.35 0.19
C VAL A 159 -8.12 -8.07 -1.21
N GLU A 160 -9.42 -7.79 -1.32
CA GLU A 160 -10.06 -7.50 -2.61
C GLU A 160 -9.57 -6.15 -3.16
N GLY A 161 -9.61 -5.10 -2.34
CA GLY A 161 -9.07 -3.78 -2.67
C GLY A 161 -7.56 -3.86 -2.94
N LEU A 162 -6.81 -4.63 -2.16
CA LEU A 162 -5.38 -4.84 -2.41
C LEU A 162 -5.14 -5.44 -3.80
N THR A 163 -5.98 -6.38 -4.24
CA THR A 163 -5.85 -6.99 -5.57
C THR A 163 -5.95 -5.94 -6.68
N LYS A 164 -6.88 -4.98 -6.53
CA LYS A 164 -7.04 -3.85 -7.46
C LYS A 164 -5.81 -2.95 -7.48
N VAL A 165 -5.23 -2.65 -6.32
CA VAL A 165 -3.95 -1.89 -6.23
C VAL A 165 -2.84 -2.63 -6.98
N LEU A 166 -2.69 -3.93 -6.76
CA LEU A 166 -1.64 -4.73 -7.40
C LEU A 166 -1.82 -4.90 -8.92
N GLU A 167 -3.04 -4.77 -9.45
CA GLU A 167 -3.29 -4.80 -10.90
C GLU A 167 -2.65 -3.62 -11.65
N HIS A 168 -2.51 -2.46 -11.02
CA HIS A 168 -1.86 -1.31 -11.64
C HIS A 168 -0.39 -1.59 -11.99
N TYR A 169 0.31 -2.33 -11.13
CA TYR A 169 1.68 -2.77 -11.37
C TYR A 169 1.81 -3.93 -12.36
N LYS A 170 0.70 -4.60 -12.71
CA LYS A 170 0.67 -5.61 -13.78
C LYS A 170 0.48 -4.96 -15.15
N LYS A 171 -0.46 -4.01 -15.26
CA LYS A 171 -0.77 -3.30 -16.52
C LYS A 171 0.39 -2.45 -17.02
N SER A 172 1.25 -1.96 -16.13
CA SER A 172 2.46 -1.21 -16.51
C SER A 172 3.53 -2.05 -17.22
N GLU A 173 3.36 -3.38 -17.37
CA GLU A 173 4.28 -4.24 -18.11
C GLU A 173 3.99 -4.36 -19.61
N ASP A 174 2.77 -4.03 -20.04
CA ASP A 174 2.30 -4.28 -21.41
C ASP A 174 2.54 -3.09 -22.38
N ILE A 175 3.35 -2.11 -21.98
CA ILE A 175 3.71 -0.91 -22.78
C ILE A 175 5.24 -0.82 -22.92
#